data_AF-A0A354YYY2-F1
#
_entry.id   AF-A0A354YYY2-F1
#
_cell.length_a   1.000
_cell.length_b   1.000
_cell.length_c   1.000
_cell.angle_alpha   90.00
_cell.angle_beta   90.00
_cell.angle_gamma   90.00
#
_symmetry.space_group_name_H-M   'P 1'
#
loop_
_entity.id
_entity.type
_entity.pdbx_description
1 polymer ?
#
loop_
_entity_poly.entity_id
_entity_poly.type
_entity_poly.pdbx_seq_one_letter_code
_entity_poly.pdbx_strand_id
1 'polypeptide(L)'
;MVESIIRSLLQGARKKTISLSELERAVEGGTSYEEFAGVVNELVKQGILVPKSGSNHKPVALALSYRIIQSKLSADHLQEIENCHFTLHPLIKLDVYYNLPSDEWENDLPYIQHINRFLKEQGLPDDEATAPERSYALVGDEKWIDEKGGKKLLERVGIWSAMNIVYLPDPLMLAVNQLQHAQRDETGLHLVVENKATFHALLEYLPDTMFYSLIYGAGWKITA
;
A
#
# COMPACT_ATOMS: atom_id res chain seq x y z
N MET A 1 -9.40 7.27 -20.04
CA MET A 1 -10.31 6.34 -19.33
C MET A 1 -10.59 5.09 -20.16
N VAL A 2 -10.95 5.21 -21.44
CA VAL A 2 -11.19 4.07 -22.35
C VAL A 2 -9.93 3.23 -22.58
N GLU A 3 -8.79 3.88 -22.85
CA GLU A 3 -7.52 3.19 -23.10
C GLU A 3 -7.06 2.35 -21.90
N SER A 4 -7.14 2.89 -20.68
CA SER A 4 -6.74 2.17 -19.46
C SER A 4 -7.61 0.93 -19.22
N ILE A 5 -8.92 1.01 -19.50
CA ILE A 5 -9.84 -0.14 -19.37
C ILE A 5 -9.47 -1.24 -20.37
N ILE A 6 -9.23 -0.88 -21.64
CA ILE A 6 -8.84 -1.84 -22.67
C ILE A 6 -7.48 -2.47 -22.34
N ARG A 7 -6.49 -1.68 -21.91
CA ARG A 7 -5.16 -2.20 -21.53
C ARG A 7 -5.23 -3.19 -20.37
N SER A 8 -5.98 -2.87 -19.31
CA SER A 8 -6.18 -3.76 -18.16
C SER A 8 -6.83 -5.09 -18.58
N LEU A 9 -7.85 -5.04 -19.45
CA LEU A 9 -8.46 -6.24 -20.02
C LEU A 9 -7.44 -7.10 -20.78
N LEU A 10 -6.57 -6.48 -21.58
CA LEU A 10 -5.56 -7.17 -22.38
C LEU A 10 -4.42 -7.76 -21.52
N GLN A 11 -4.05 -7.10 -20.42
CA GLN A 11 -3.06 -7.60 -19.46
C GLN A 11 -3.61 -8.83 -18.70
N GLY A 12 -4.87 -8.81 -18.28
CA GLY A 12 -5.53 -9.94 -17.62
C GLY A 12 -5.91 -11.10 -18.56
N ALA A 13 -5.87 -10.89 -19.87
CA ALA A 13 -6.31 -11.88 -20.85
C ALA A 13 -5.33 -13.06 -20.95
N ARG A 14 -5.73 -14.23 -20.43
CA ARG A 14 -4.97 -15.49 -20.63
C ARG A 14 -5.00 -16.02 -22.06
N LYS A 15 -5.88 -15.48 -22.91
CA LYS A 15 -6.08 -15.90 -24.30
C LYS A 15 -5.19 -15.09 -25.23
N LYS A 16 -4.68 -15.70 -26.30
CA LYS A 16 -3.85 -15.03 -27.33
C LYS A 16 -4.65 -14.21 -28.35
N THR A 17 -5.99 -14.21 -28.24
CA THR A 17 -6.90 -13.58 -29.19
C THR A 17 -8.10 -13.00 -28.43
N ILE A 18 -8.62 -11.87 -28.89
CA ILE A 18 -9.81 -11.19 -28.36
C ILE A 18 -10.73 -10.76 -29.50
N SER A 19 -12.04 -10.86 -29.29
CA SER A 19 -13.05 -10.40 -30.25
C SER A 19 -13.38 -8.92 -30.10
N LEU A 20 -13.89 -8.30 -31.15
CA LEU A 20 -14.34 -6.90 -31.11
C LEU A 20 -15.48 -6.71 -30.10
N SER A 21 -16.39 -7.68 -29.99
CA SER A 21 -17.49 -7.63 -29.03
C SER A 21 -17.01 -7.71 -27.58
N GLU A 22 -15.93 -8.45 -27.29
CA GLU A 22 -15.29 -8.46 -25.96
C GLU A 22 -14.68 -7.10 -25.62
N LEU A 23 -14.05 -6.42 -26.59
CA LEU A 23 -13.52 -5.07 -26.42
C LEU A 23 -14.63 -4.03 -26.22
N GLU A 24 -15.69 -4.07 -27.05
CA GLU A 24 -16.85 -3.18 -26.96
C GLU A 24 -17.57 -3.34 -25.60
N ARG A 25 -17.75 -4.58 -25.13
CA ARG A 25 -18.38 -4.86 -23.83
C ARG A 25 -17.58 -4.33 -22.64
N ALA A 26 -16.25 -4.26 -22.76
CA ALA A 26 -15.42 -3.75 -21.68
C ALA A 26 -15.59 -2.24 -21.45
N VAL A 27 -16.06 -1.51 -22.47
CA VAL A 27 -16.21 -0.05 -22.46
C VAL A 27 -17.68 0.40 -22.56
N GLU A 28 -18.61 -0.54 -22.42
CA GLU A 28 -20.04 -0.31 -22.63
C GLU A 28 -20.58 0.81 -21.73
N GLY A 29 -21.20 1.83 -22.35
CA GLY A 29 -21.76 3.00 -21.65
C GLY A 29 -20.78 4.14 -21.34
N GLY A 30 -19.50 4.03 -21.71
CA GLY A 30 -18.46 4.99 -21.31
C GLY A 30 -17.84 5.88 -22.40
N THR A 31 -18.18 5.71 -23.69
CA THR A 31 -17.47 6.40 -24.80
C THR A 31 -18.26 6.44 -26.11
N SER A 32 -17.91 7.38 -27.01
CA SER A 32 -18.36 7.36 -28.40
C SER A 32 -17.67 6.25 -29.20
N TYR A 33 -18.25 5.88 -30.36
CA TYR A 33 -17.67 4.89 -31.26
C TYR A 33 -16.34 5.37 -31.84
N GLU A 34 -16.25 6.65 -32.19
CA GLU A 34 -15.07 7.26 -32.78
C GLU A 34 -13.88 7.25 -31.81
N GLU A 35 -14.13 7.56 -30.53
CA GLU A 35 -13.10 7.53 -29.48
C GLU A 35 -12.64 6.08 -29.22
N PHE A 36 -13.58 5.15 -29.09
CA PHE A 36 -13.26 3.72 -28.96
C PHE A 36 -12.42 3.20 -30.16
N ALA A 37 -12.85 3.52 -31.38
CA ALA A 37 -12.16 3.09 -32.59
C ALA A 37 -10.77 3.74 -32.73
N GLY A 38 -10.62 4.99 -32.29
CA GLY A 38 -9.33 5.66 -32.20
C GLY A 38 -8.35 4.91 -31.29
N VAL A 39 -8.80 4.55 -30.08
CA VAL A 39 -7.99 3.80 -29.11
C VAL A 39 -7.59 2.42 -29.65
N VAL A 40 -8.54 1.67 -30.22
CA VAL A 40 -8.24 0.34 -30.79
C VAL A 40 -7.24 0.44 -31.94
N ASN A 41 -7.38 1.44 -32.82
CA ASN A 41 -6.44 1.65 -33.91
C ASN A 41 -5.04 2.07 -33.44
N GLU A 42 -4.93 2.86 -32.36
CA GLU A 42 -3.62 3.18 -31.80
C GLU A 42 -2.95 1.94 -31.20
N LEU A 43 -3.70 1.06 -30.51
CA LEU A 43 -3.17 -0.23 -30.04
C LEU A 43 -2.74 -1.15 -31.19
N VAL A 44 -3.42 -1.08 -32.34
CA VAL A 44 -3.00 -1.77 -33.57
C VAL A 44 -1.70 -1.18 -34.12
N LYS A 45 -1.59 0.14 -34.17
CA LYS A 45 -0.40 0.85 -34.63
C LYS A 45 0.82 0.60 -33.73
N GLN A 46 0.60 0.49 -32.42
CA GLN A 46 1.63 0.09 -31.44
C GLN A 46 2.01 -1.40 -31.55
N GLY A 47 1.27 -2.19 -32.32
CA GLY A 47 1.51 -3.63 -32.50
C GLY A 47 1.10 -4.46 -31.29
N ILE A 48 0.35 -3.89 -30.34
CA ILE A 48 -0.23 -4.61 -29.19
C ILE A 48 -1.37 -5.51 -29.68
N LEU A 49 -2.17 -5.03 -30.62
CA LEU A 49 -3.22 -5.78 -31.30
C LEU A 49 -2.84 -6.01 -32.77
N VAL A 50 -3.04 -7.22 -33.25
CA VAL A 50 -2.87 -7.55 -34.67
C VAL A 50 -4.20 -8.05 -35.24
N PRO A 51 -4.80 -7.35 -36.22
CA PRO A 51 -6.05 -7.77 -36.85
C PRO A 51 -5.98 -9.21 -37.38
N LYS A 52 -7.02 -10.02 -37.12
CA LYS A 52 -7.07 -11.43 -37.55
C LYS A 52 -8.24 -11.78 -38.47
N SER A 53 -9.28 -10.96 -38.49
CA SER A 53 -10.50 -11.24 -39.25
C SER A 53 -11.02 -9.97 -39.92
N GLY A 54 -12.10 -10.12 -40.69
CA GLY A 54 -12.69 -9.05 -41.50
C GLY A 54 -13.15 -7.83 -40.71
N SER A 55 -13.67 -6.84 -41.43
CA SER A 55 -14.07 -5.55 -40.87
C SER A 55 -15.52 -5.56 -40.37
N ASN A 56 -15.81 -4.73 -39.37
CA ASN A 56 -17.17 -4.44 -38.92
C ASN A 56 -17.95 -3.47 -39.84
N HIS A 57 -17.33 -2.99 -40.94
CA HIS A 57 -17.93 -2.12 -41.95
C HIS A 57 -18.54 -0.81 -41.41
N LYS A 58 -18.11 -0.35 -40.24
CA LYS A 58 -18.48 0.94 -39.65
C LYS A 58 -17.62 2.10 -40.22
N PRO A 59 -17.98 3.38 -39.98
CA PRO A 59 -17.27 4.54 -40.55
C PRO A 59 -15.77 4.55 -40.28
N VAL A 60 -15.37 4.21 -39.05
CA VAL A 60 -14.00 3.82 -38.72
C VAL A 60 -13.96 2.30 -38.65
N ALA A 61 -13.42 1.65 -39.67
CA ALA A 61 -13.39 0.19 -39.77
C ALA A 61 -12.50 -0.42 -38.69
N LEU A 62 -13.04 -1.41 -37.96
CA LEU A 62 -12.30 -2.23 -36.98
C LEU A 62 -12.41 -3.71 -37.36
N ALA A 63 -11.38 -4.49 -37.07
CA ALA A 63 -11.42 -5.94 -37.28
C ALA A 63 -12.34 -6.62 -36.25
N LEU A 64 -12.99 -7.71 -36.64
CA LEU A 64 -13.89 -8.48 -35.77
C LEU A 64 -13.14 -9.26 -34.67
N SER A 65 -11.83 -9.47 -34.84
CA SER A 65 -10.96 -10.10 -33.85
C SER A 65 -9.50 -9.70 -34.02
N TYR A 66 -8.76 -9.75 -32.91
CA TYR A 66 -7.36 -9.34 -32.80
C TYR A 66 -6.54 -10.39 -32.07
N ARG A 67 -5.33 -10.64 -32.53
CA ARG A 67 -4.29 -11.33 -31.76
C ARG A 67 -3.66 -10.35 -30.78
N ILE A 68 -3.50 -10.78 -29.53
CA ILE A 68 -2.85 -10.00 -28.47
C ILE A 68 -1.34 -10.30 -28.49
N ILE A 69 -0.51 -9.27 -28.53
CA ILE A 69 0.94 -9.36 -28.40
C ILE A 69 1.33 -8.96 -26.97
N GLN A 70 1.29 -9.93 -26.05
CA GLN A 70 1.57 -9.68 -24.62
C GLN A 70 2.99 -9.15 -24.34
N SER A 71 3.98 -9.48 -25.18
CA SER A 71 5.33 -8.92 -25.05
C SER A 71 5.39 -7.42 -25.29
N LYS A 72 4.39 -6.83 -25.96
CA LYS A 72 4.29 -5.38 -26.17
C LYS A 72 3.47 -4.69 -25.07
N LEU A 73 2.55 -5.39 -24.42
CA LEU A 73 1.85 -4.92 -23.21
C LEU A 73 2.78 -4.84 -21.99
N SER A 74 3.80 -5.70 -21.95
CA SER A 74 4.84 -5.67 -20.92
C SER A 74 5.94 -4.63 -21.18
N ALA A 75 6.08 -4.12 -22.41
CA ALA A 75 7.16 -3.20 -22.75
C ALA A 75 7.01 -1.82 -22.10
N ASP A 76 5.78 -1.34 -21.89
CA ASP A 76 5.53 0.01 -21.39
C ASP A 76 5.93 0.17 -19.90
N HIS A 77 5.56 -0.78 -19.03
CA HIS A 77 5.94 -0.72 -17.61
C HIS A 77 7.43 -1.03 -17.40
N LEU A 78 8.02 -1.94 -18.19
CA LEU A 78 9.46 -2.20 -18.12
C LEU A 78 10.27 -0.95 -18.53
N GLN A 79 9.81 -0.20 -19.53
CA GLN A 79 10.43 1.07 -19.90
C GLN A 79 10.30 2.12 -18.81
N GLU A 80 9.16 2.16 -18.10
CA GLU A 80 8.97 3.05 -16.96
C GLU A 80 9.89 2.69 -15.79
N ILE A 81 10.04 1.40 -15.49
CA ILE A 81 10.98 0.90 -14.47
C ILE A 81 12.42 1.29 -14.84
N GLU A 82 12.83 1.12 -16.10
CA GLU A 82 14.14 1.56 -16.59
C GLU A 82 14.35 3.08 -16.40
N ASN A 83 13.36 3.89 -16.77
CA ASN A 83 13.43 5.34 -16.58
C ASN A 83 13.53 5.71 -15.09
N CYS A 84 12.80 5.00 -14.24
CA CYS A 84 12.88 5.17 -12.79
C CYS A 84 14.27 4.80 -12.26
N HIS A 85 14.92 3.78 -12.81
CA HIS A 85 16.27 3.38 -12.41
C HIS A 85 17.31 4.51 -12.56
N PHE A 86 17.11 5.43 -13.52
CA PHE A 86 18.00 6.58 -13.72
C PHE A 86 17.60 7.83 -12.91
N THR A 87 16.35 7.92 -12.46
CA THR A 87 15.79 9.13 -11.85
C THR A 87 15.58 9.01 -10.35
N LEU A 88 15.39 7.80 -9.82
CA LEU A 88 15.21 7.54 -8.40
C LEU A 88 16.56 7.56 -7.65
N HIS A 89 16.46 7.67 -6.32
CA HIS A 89 17.62 7.61 -5.44
C HIS A 89 18.33 6.25 -5.56
N PRO A 90 19.67 6.18 -5.65
CA PRO A 90 20.42 4.92 -5.89
C PRO A 90 20.22 3.80 -4.86
N LEU A 91 19.69 4.14 -3.68
CA LEU A 91 19.37 3.16 -2.63
C LEU A 91 18.08 2.37 -2.91
N ILE A 92 17.19 2.90 -3.77
CA ILE A 92 15.92 2.24 -4.12
C ILE A 92 16.21 1.19 -5.20
N LYS A 93 16.05 -0.08 -4.83
CA LYS A 93 16.23 -1.20 -5.77
C LYS A 93 14.94 -1.49 -6.50
N LEU A 94 15.02 -1.62 -7.83
CA LEU A 94 13.88 -1.91 -8.69
C LEU A 94 13.94 -3.30 -9.34
N ASP A 95 15.03 -4.05 -9.16
CA ASP A 95 15.29 -5.33 -9.84
C ASP A 95 14.13 -6.34 -9.73
N VAL A 96 13.45 -6.33 -8.58
CA VAL A 96 12.33 -7.24 -8.30
C VAL A 96 11.16 -6.98 -9.25
N TYR A 97 10.91 -5.74 -9.66
CA TYR A 97 9.75 -5.37 -10.49
C TYR A 97 9.83 -5.89 -11.92
N TYR A 98 11.02 -6.24 -12.44
CA TYR A 98 11.16 -6.88 -13.75
C TYR A 98 10.50 -8.27 -13.80
N ASN A 99 10.27 -8.89 -12.64
CA ASN A 99 9.69 -10.23 -12.52
C ASN A 99 8.31 -10.24 -11.87
N LEU A 100 7.75 -9.06 -11.54
CA LEU A 100 6.42 -8.93 -10.93
C LEU A 100 5.34 -8.54 -11.96
N PRO A 101 4.06 -8.82 -11.67
CA PRO A 101 2.96 -8.27 -12.45
C PRO A 101 2.95 -6.74 -12.46
N SER A 102 2.48 -6.14 -13.55
CA SER A 102 2.38 -4.67 -13.71
C SER A 102 1.62 -4.00 -12.57
N ASP A 103 0.56 -4.64 -12.07
CA ASP A 103 -0.29 -4.09 -11.02
C ASP A 103 0.51 -3.86 -9.72
N GLU A 104 1.51 -4.69 -9.41
CA GLU A 104 2.36 -4.48 -8.23
C GLU A 104 3.23 -3.22 -8.39
N TRP A 105 3.72 -2.96 -9.61
CA TRP A 105 4.46 -1.73 -9.92
C TRP A 105 3.55 -0.50 -9.82
N GLU A 106 2.38 -0.55 -10.46
CA GLU A 106 1.43 0.57 -10.47
C GLU A 106 0.95 0.95 -9.06
N ASN A 107 0.72 -0.05 -8.19
CA ASN A 107 0.31 0.18 -6.82
C ASN A 107 1.43 0.75 -5.93
N ASP A 108 2.68 0.33 -6.16
CA ASP A 108 3.81 0.74 -5.33
C ASP A 108 4.43 2.06 -5.77
N LEU A 109 4.35 2.39 -7.07
CA LEU A 109 5.00 3.56 -7.67
C LEU A 109 4.73 4.88 -6.93
N PRO A 110 3.50 5.23 -6.51
CA PRO A 110 3.25 6.44 -5.74
C PRO A 110 4.08 6.49 -4.44
N TYR A 111 4.16 5.37 -3.71
CA TYR A 111 4.92 5.28 -2.47
C TYR A 111 6.43 5.27 -2.72
N ILE A 112 6.90 4.65 -3.81
CA ILE A 112 8.31 4.72 -4.25
C ILE A 112 8.70 6.17 -4.53
N GLN A 113 7.82 6.97 -5.14
CA GLN A 113 8.08 8.39 -5.40
C GLN A 113 8.17 9.20 -4.09
N HIS A 114 7.33 8.90 -3.10
CA HIS A 114 7.40 9.49 -1.77
C HIS A 114 8.73 9.16 -1.07
N ILE A 115 9.11 7.88 -1.05
CA ILE A 115 10.39 7.41 -0.50
C ILE A 115 11.57 8.09 -1.22
N ASN A 116 11.52 8.18 -2.54
CA ASN A 116 12.56 8.83 -3.33
C ASN A 116 12.73 10.31 -2.97
N ARG A 117 11.62 11.02 -2.77
CA ARG A 117 11.66 12.41 -2.32
C ARG A 117 12.29 12.52 -0.94
N PHE A 118 11.83 11.70 0.00
CA PHE A 118 12.40 11.65 1.35
C PHE A 118 13.91 11.42 1.32
N LEU A 119 14.39 10.41 0.58
CA LEU A 119 15.82 10.11 0.48
C LEU A 119 16.63 11.22 -0.18
N LYS A 120 16.07 11.92 -1.19
CA LYS A 120 16.76 13.04 -1.85
C LYS A 120 16.83 14.29 -0.98
N GLU A 121 15.81 14.53 -0.16
CA GLU A 121 15.71 15.73 0.69
C GLU A 121 16.43 15.54 2.03
N GLN A 122 16.33 14.36 2.63
CA GLN A 122 16.76 14.09 4.01
C GLN A 122 17.84 13.01 4.10
N GLY A 123 18.01 12.17 3.07
CA GLY A 123 18.90 11.02 3.14
C GLY A 123 18.32 9.83 3.92
N LEU A 124 19.19 8.93 4.36
CA LEU A 124 18.80 7.89 5.31
C LEU A 124 18.67 8.49 6.71
N PRO A 125 17.67 8.06 7.50
CA PRO A 125 17.52 8.55 8.86
C PRO A 125 18.63 8.03 9.78
N ASP A 126 19.21 8.93 10.57
CA ASP A 126 20.18 8.59 11.61
C ASP A 126 19.50 8.29 12.96
N ASP A 127 18.29 8.83 13.17
CA ASP A 127 17.48 8.72 14.37
C ASP A 127 16.58 7.47 14.35
N GLU A 128 16.36 6.88 15.52
CA GLU A 128 15.38 5.80 15.69
C GLU A 128 13.96 6.38 15.71
N ALA A 129 13.02 5.71 15.04
CA ALA A 129 11.60 6.10 15.06
C ALA A 129 10.69 4.87 15.12
N THR A 130 9.50 5.02 15.65
CA THR A 130 8.46 3.98 15.60
C THR A 130 7.93 3.80 14.18
N ALA A 131 7.28 2.67 13.91
CA ALA A 131 6.66 2.42 12.61
C ALA A 131 5.64 3.51 12.20
N PRO A 132 4.77 4.02 13.10
CA PRO A 132 3.86 5.13 12.77
C PRO A 132 4.59 6.42 12.41
N GLU A 133 5.59 6.83 13.20
CA GLU A 133 6.38 8.05 12.96
C GLU A 133 7.11 7.96 11.61
N ARG A 134 7.74 6.82 11.32
CA ARG A 134 8.44 6.62 10.05
C ARG A 134 7.47 6.53 8.88
N SER A 135 6.29 5.96 9.07
CA SER A 135 5.24 5.94 8.04
C SER A 135 4.79 7.36 7.68
N TYR A 136 4.54 8.20 8.69
CA TYR A 136 4.18 9.60 8.48
C TYR A 136 5.30 10.39 7.79
N ALA A 137 6.54 10.21 8.23
CA ALA A 137 7.69 10.87 7.61
C ALA A 137 7.89 10.49 6.14
N LEU A 138 7.69 9.22 5.79
CA LEU A 138 7.87 8.72 4.42
C LEU A 138 6.71 9.11 3.50
N VAL A 139 5.46 8.92 3.94
CA VAL A 139 4.29 8.97 3.04
C VAL A 139 3.10 9.78 3.58
N GLY A 140 3.20 10.36 4.78
CA GLY A 140 2.13 11.16 5.39
C GLY A 140 0.97 10.35 5.98
N ASP A 141 1.14 9.04 6.16
CA ASP A 141 0.10 8.11 6.61
C ASP A 141 0.65 7.17 7.68
N GLU A 142 0.39 7.46 8.96
CA GLU A 142 0.91 6.72 10.11
C GLU A 142 0.65 5.20 10.06
N LYS A 143 -0.43 4.78 9.40
CA LYS A 143 -0.81 3.36 9.32
C LYS A 143 -0.11 2.61 8.19
N TRP A 144 0.71 3.28 7.40
CA TRP A 144 1.17 2.73 6.14
C TRP A 144 2.08 1.51 6.31
N ILE A 145 3.09 1.57 7.19
CA ILE A 145 4.01 0.44 7.43
C ILE A 145 3.28 -0.75 8.04
N ASP A 146 2.43 -0.51 9.04
CA ASP A 146 1.82 -1.57 9.85
C ASP A 146 0.56 -2.19 9.21
N GLU A 147 -0.26 -1.39 8.51
CA GLU A 147 -1.58 -1.83 8.05
C GLU A 147 -1.76 -1.80 6.53
N LYS A 148 -0.98 -0.97 5.80
CA LYS A 148 -1.20 -0.74 4.34
C LYS A 148 -0.07 -1.28 3.47
N GLY A 149 0.72 -2.21 4.00
CA GLY A 149 1.74 -2.94 3.25
C GLY A 149 3.07 -2.20 3.07
N GLY A 150 3.28 -1.07 3.76
CA GLY A 150 4.50 -0.29 3.64
C GLY A 150 5.77 -1.06 4.03
N LYS A 151 5.70 -1.92 5.05
CA LYS A 151 6.81 -2.83 5.39
C LYS A 151 7.24 -3.70 4.20
N LYS A 152 6.28 -4.34 3.53
CA LYS A 152 6.53 -5.20 2.36
C LYS A 152 7.17 -4.40 1.22
N LEU A 153 6.74 -3.15 1.01
CA LEU A 153 7.36 -2.29 0.00
C LEU A 153 8.80 -1.94 0.37
N LEU A 154 9.06 -1.49 1.60
CA LEU A 154 10.40 -1.12 2.06
C LEU A 154 11.39 -2.29 1.99
N GLU A 155 10.92 -3.52 2.29
CA GLU A 155 11.70 -4.75 2.11
C GLU A 155 11.98 -5.01 0.63
N ARG A 156 10.96 -4.87 -0.23
CA ARG A 156 11.05 -5.10 -1.68
C ARG A 156 12.02 -4.15 -2.37
N VAL A 157 12.01 -2.86 -2.02
CA VAL A 157 12.96 -1.87 -2.56
C VAL A 157 14.30 -1.86 -1.83
N GLY A 158 14.48 -2.72 -0.81
CA GLY A 158 15.76 -2.99 -0.18
C GLY A 158 16.23 -1.96 0.85
N ILE A 159 15.33 -1.15 1.40
CA ILE A 159 15.68 -0.08 2.35
C ILE A 159 15.11 -0.28 3.77
N TRP A 160 14.33 -1.33 4.01
CA TRP A 160 13.68 -1.59 5.32
C TRP A 160 14.62 -1.41 6.52
N SER A 161 15.75 -2.12 6.53
CA SER A 161 16.72 -2.05 7.63
C SER A 161 17.37 -0.67 7.79
N ALA A 162 17.42 0.12 6.71
CA ALA A 162 18.01 1.46 6.73
C ALA A 162 17.03 2.54 7.23
N MET A 163 15.74 2.20 7.46
CA MET A 163 14.75 3.14 7.97
C MET A 163 14.80 3.32 9.49
N ASN A 164 15.70 2.61 10.18
CA ASN A 164 15.92 2.71 11.63
C ASN A 164 14.61 2.68 12.46
N ILE A 165 13.79 1.65 12.19
CA ILE A 165 12.49 1.48 12.84
C ILE A 165 12.65 0.64 14.10
N VAL A 166 12.23 1.19 15.24
CA VAL A 166 12.26 0.52 16.54
C VAL A 166 10.85 0.23 17.05
N TYR A 167 10.74 -0.82 17.87
CA TYR A 167 9.51 -1.12 18.58
C TYR A 167 9.57 -0.48 19.97
N LEU A 168 8.73 0.51 20.20
CA LEU A 168 8.50 1.08 21.53
C LEU A 168 7.14 0.57 22.04
N PRO A 169 7.08 -0.05 23.23
CA PRO A 169 5.81 -0.47 23.79
C PRO A 169 4.94 0.75 24.13
N ASP A 170 3.64 0.65 23.84
CA ASP A 170 2.69 1.69 24.23
C ASP A 170 2.74 1.96 25.75
N PRO A 171 2.57 3.21 26.19
CA PRO A 171 2.37 3.50 27.61
C PRO A 171 1.13 2.78 28.15
N LEU A 172 1.21 2.39 29.42
CA LEU A 172 0.10 1.73 30.11
C LEU A 172 -0.97 2.73 30.55
N MET A 173 -2.23 2.33 30.42
CA MET A 173 -3.34 3.06 31.03
C MET A 173 -3.39 2.73 32.52
N LEU A 174 -3.20 3.75 33.36
CA LEU A 174 -3.17 3.63 34.81
C LEU A 174 -4.03 4.71 35.49
N ALA A 175 -4.63 4.36 36.62
CA ALA A 175 -5.28 5.29 37.54
C ALA A 175 -4.59 5.22 38.90
N VAL A 176 -4.38 6.37 39.54
CA VAL A 176 -3.67 6.49 40.82
C VAL A 176 -4.65 6.84 41.93
N ASN A 177 -4.57 6.12 43.05
CA ASN A 177 -5.35 6.41 44.25
C ASN A 177 -4.66 7.50 45.09
N GLN A 178 -5.15 8.74 44.96
CA GLN A 178 -4.54 9.90 45.61
C GLN A 178 -4.79 9.97 47.13
N LEU A 179 -5.88 9.37 47.62
CA LEU A 179 -6.31 9.48 49.03
C LEU A 179 -5.45 8.65 49.99
N GLN A 180 -4.69 7.67 49.49
CA GLN A 180 -3.79 6.84 50.29
C GLN A 180 -2.40 7.44 50.51
N HIS A 181 -2.10 8.61 49.96
CA HIS A 181 -0.76 9.19 50.06
C HIS A 181 -0.40 9.71 51.46
N ALA A 182 -1.36 9.85 52.37
CA ALA A 182 -1.18 10.45 53.70
C ALA A 182 -0.79 9.45 54.83
N GLN A 183 -0.79 8.15 54.57
CA GLN A 183 -0.46 7.10 55.56
C GLN A 183 0.56 6.15 54.95
N ARG A 184 1.87 6.44 55.08
CA ARG A 184 2.93 5.70 54.37
C ARG A 184 4.02 5.21 55.32
N ASP A 185 3.91 3.95 55.74
CA ASP A 185 5.02 3.11 56.22
C ASP A 185 4.90 1.64 55.74
N GLU A 186 3.97 1.32 54.83
CA GLU A 186 3.66 -0.06 54.40
C GLU A 186 3.83 -0.31 52.88
N THR A 187 4.00 -1.58 52.51
CA THR A 187 4.09 -2.08 51.13
C THR A 187 2.88 -1.64 50.28
N GLY A 188 3.12 -0.93 49.18
CA GLY A 188 2.06 -0.51 48.25
C GLY A 188 1.56 -1.65 47.37
N LEU A 189 0.24 -1.86 47.33
CA LEU A 189 -0.38 -2.86 46.46
C LEU A 189 -0.90 -2.21 45.17
N HIS A 190 -0.62 -2.82 44.03
CA HIS A 190 -1.11 -2.40 42.72
C HIS A 190 -2.05 -3.46 42.14
N LEU A 191 -3.20 -3.05 41.61
CA LEU A 191 -4.16 -3.95 40.98
C LEU A 191 -4.03 -3.88 39.46
N VAL A 192 -3.75 -5.02 38.84
CA VAL A 192 -3.73 -5.17 37.37
C VAL A 192 -4.99 -5.89 36.92
N VAL A 193 -5.65 -5.37 35.89
CA VAL A 193 -6.83 -5.99 35.28
C VAL A 193 -6.65 -6.14 33.76
N GLU A 194 -7.09 -7.27 33.22
CA GLU A 194 -6.92 -7.59 31.80
C GLU A 194 -8.00 -6.99 30.90
N ASN A 195 -9.21 -6.77 31.44
CA ASN A 195 -10.37 -6.36 30.67
C ASN A 195 -10.63 -4.85 30.83
N LYS A 196 -10.80 -4.15 29.71
CA LYS A 196 -11.03 -2.69 29.69
C LYS A 196 -12.34 -2.29 30.38
N ALA A 197 -13.39 -3.10 30.26
CA ALA A 197 -14.66 -2.86 30.97
C ALA A 197 -14.48 -3.02 32.49
N THR A 198 -13.71 -4.01 32.94
CA THR A 198 -13.36 -4.17 34.36
C THR A 198 -12.55 -2.99 34.87
N PHE A 199 -11.58 -2.50 34.10
CA PHE A 199 -10.83 -1.29 34.46
C PHE A 199 -11.77 -0.10 34.71
N HIS A 200 -12.67 0.18 33.77
CA HIS A 200 -13.61 1.30 33.92
C HIS A 200 -14.59 1.10 35.08
N ALA A 201 -15.07 -0.12 35.30
CA ALA A 201 -15.98 -0.42 36.40
C ALA A 201 -15.35 -0.22 37.78
N LEU A 202 -14.06 -0.54 37.93
CA LEU A 202 -13.34 -0.40 39.21
C LEU A 202 -12.81 1.01 39.46
N LEU A 203 -12.78 1.88 38.45
CA LEU A 203 -12.22 3.21 38.55
C LEU A 203 -12.90 4.06 39.63
N GLU A 204 -14.22 3.97 39.73
CA GLU A 204 -15.03 4.72 40.71
C GLU A 204 -14.82 4.23 42.14
N TYR A 205 -14.47 2.96 42.32
CA TYR A 205 -14.26 2.34 43.63
C TYR A 205 -12.80 2.43 44.10
N LEU A 206 -11.85 2.76 43.21
CA LEU A 206 -10.42 2.85 43.52
C LEU A 206 -10.13 3.66 44.81
N PRO A 207 -10.75 4.83 45.06
CA PRO A 207 -10.53 5.61 46.28
C PRO A 207 -10.87 4.85 47.57
N ASP A 208 -11.82 3.92 47.52
CA ASP A 208 -12.29 3.12 48.66
C ASP A 208 -11.53 1.79 48.83
N THR A 209 -10.52 1.52 47.99
CA THR A 209 -9.74 0.28 48.05
C THR A 209 -8.36 0.47 48.70
N MET A 210 -7.71 -0.64 49.05
CA MET A 210 -6.31 -0.67 49.54
C MET A 210 -5.24 -0.50 48.44
N PHE A 211 -5.65 -0.34 47.17
CA PHE A 211 -4.73 -0.33 46.04
C PHE A 211 -4.25 1.09 45.71
N TYR A 212 -2.95 1.21 45.43
CA TYR A 212 -2.26 2.44 45.05
C TYR A 212 -2.56 2.83 43.61
N SER A 213 -2.71 1.83 42.74
CA SER A 213 -3.09 2.04 41.35
C SER A 213 -3.93 0.91 40.81
N LEU A 214 -4.78 1.26 39.87
CA LEU A 214 -5.44 0.33 38.97
C LEU A 214 -4.78 0.44 37.60
N ILE A 215 -4.32 -0.67 37.03
CA ILE A 215 -3.57 -0.71 35.77
C ILE A 215 -4.27 -1.64 34.78
N TYR A 216 -4.43 -1.18 33.54
CA TYR A 216 -4.94 -2.01 32.46
C TYR A 216 -3.80 -2.80 31.79
N GLY A 217 -3.75 -4.11 32.03
CA GLY A 217 -2.66 -4.98 31.58
C GLY A 217 -2.83 -5.59 30.19
N ALA A 218 -4.06 -5.63 29.66
CA ALA A 218 -4.37 -6.17 28.32
C ALA A 218 -3.68 -7.52 27.98
N GLY A 219 -3.51 -8.40 28.97
CA GLY A 219 -2.84 -9.70 28.85
C GLY A 219 -1.32 -9.62 28.89
N TRP A 220 -0.69 -9.02 27.88
CA TRP A 220 0.78 -9.04 27.70
C TRP A 220 1.47 -7.69 27.88
N LYS A 221 0.72 -6.60 28.13
CA LYS A 221 1.31 -5.26 28.23
C LYS A 221 2.07 -5.04 29.54
N ILE A 222 1.96 -5.96 30.51
CA ILE A 222 2.69 -5.90 31.79
C ILE A 222 3.44 -7.22 31.97
N THR A 223 4.76 -7.14 32.03
CA THR A 223 5.65 -8.28 32.27
C THR A 223 6.52 -7.98 33.48
N ALA A 224 6.70 -8.95 34.38
CA ALA A 224 7.60 -8.87 35.54
C ALA A 224 9.02 -9.30 35.18
#